data_AF-A0AAU6WGW9-F1
#
_entry.id   AF-A0AAU6WGW9-F1
#
_cell.length_a   1.000
_cell.length_b   1.000
_cell.length_c   1.000
_cell.angle_alpha   90.00
_cell.angle_beta   90.00
_cell.angle_gamma   90.00
#
_symmetry.space_group_name_H-M   'P 1'
#
loop_
_entity.id
_entity.type
_entity.pdbx_description
1 polymer ?
#
loop_
_entity_poly.entity_id
_entity_poly.type
_entity_poly.pdbx_seq_one_letter_code
_entity_poly.pdbx_strand_id
1 'polypeptide(L)'
;MYRLVQVWRLRDQLLESTHEIERLPEGPRVVKTEALLLLLARALKPSGEPSSGGSSSGPGLPLDAAALDLQMKIEQEANDQYWLRYPGKTAPGLNEKVVQWVDSLSIQHESGSVSVDEEALNECHRVLASWVQEIESLLNPPIIVALRRPCPACRSNEVREELNGERVVNRAVVAQIRRGNQETSVLVLCRVCGAEWKGNDIHILEQLTRPA
;
A
#
# COMPACT_ATOMS: atom_id res chain seq x y z
N MET A 1 15.37 3.65 -18.45
CA MET A 1 15.77 2.29 -18.01
C MET A 1 15.44 2.00 -16.54
N TYR A 2 15.87 2.82 -15.57
CA TYR A 2 15.56 2.62 -14.13
C TYR A 2 14.06 2.51 -13.80
N ARG A 3 13.22 3.38 -14.37
CA ARG A 3 11.76 3.35 -14.13
C ARG A 3 11.08 2.10 -14.68
N LEU A 4 11.55 1.57 -15.81
CA LEU A 4 11.03 0.32 -16.36
C LEU A 4 11.21 -0.79 -15.32
N VAL A 5 12.42 -0.96 -14.78
CA VAL A 5 12.71 -1.94 -13.72
C VAL A 5 11.78 -1.77 -12.50
N GLN A 6 11.44 -0.53 -12.12
CA GLN A 6 10.47 -0.29 -11.04
C GLN A 6 9.07 -0.80 -11.38
N VAL A 7 8.59 -0.57 -12.60
CA VAL A 7 7.28 -1.08 -13.07
C VAL A 7 7.26 -2.61 -13.07
N TRP A 8 8.31 -3.27 -13.55
CA TRP A 8 8.43 -4.74 -13.49
C TRP A 8 8.39 -5.24 -12.04
N ARG A 9 9.10 -4.56 -11.14
CA ARG A 9 9.07 -4.91 -9.71
C ARG A 9 7.67 -4.77 -9.10
N LEU A 10 6.94 -3.71 -9.42
CA LEU A 10 5.57 -3.50 -8.94
C LEU A 10 4.62 -4.57 -9.47
N ARG A 11 4.75 -4.93 -10.76
CA ARG A 11 4.01 -6.05 -11.36
C ARG A 11 4.28 -7.35 -10.61
N ASP A 12 5.55 -7.68 -10.36
CA ASP A 12 5.93 -8.91 -9.68
C ASP A 12 5.38 -8.93 -8.26
N GLN A 13 5.40 -7.79 -7.54
CA GLN A 13 4.80 -7.68 -6.21
C GLN A 13 3.28 -7.90 -6.23
N LEU A 14 2.59 -7.45 -7.27
CA LEU A 14 1.14 -7.64 -7.43
C LEU A 14 0.76 -9.07 -7.80
N LEU A 15 1.56 -9.73 -8.65
CA LEU A 15 1.18 -10.97 -9.35
C LEU A 15 1.94 -12.22 -8.89
N GLU A 16 3.17 -12.06 -8.44
CA GLU A 16 4.07 -13.17 -8.12
C GLU A 16 4.30 -13.29 -6.62
N SER A 17 4.39 -14.53 -6.13
CA SER A 17 4.85 -14.75 -4.77
C SER A 17 6.36 -14.62 -4.73
N THR A 18 6.86 -13.63 -4.00
CA THR A 18 8.30 -13.36 -3.88
C THR A 18 8.87 -14.02 -2.63
N HIS A 19 10.18 -14.32 -2.65
CA HIS A 19 10.89 -14.82 -1.48
C HIS A 19 11.59 -13.63 -0.83
N GLU A 20 11.22 -13.32 0.40
CA GLU A 20 11.81 -12.25 1.20
C GLU A 20 12.64 -12.86 2.33
N ILE A 21 13.83 -12.30 2.60
CA ILE A 21 14.67 -12.77 3.70
C ILE A 21 14.29 -12.00 4.96
N GLU A 22 13.50 -12.61 5.84
CA GLU A 22 13.21 -12.06 7.16
C GLU A 22 14.42 -12.25 8.07
N ARG A 23 14.96 -11.16 8.62
CA ARG A 23 16.10 -11.22 9.54
C ARG A 23 15.59 -11.26 10.96
N LEU A 24 15.50 -12.47 11.52
CA LEU A 24 15.08 -12.70 12.91
C LEU A 24 16.31 -12.73 13.83
N PRO A 25 16.14 -12.50 15.15
CA PRO A 25 17.22 -12.66 16.14
C PRO A 25 17.86 -14.07 16.12
N GLU A 26 17.09 -15.07 15.69
CA GLU A 26 17.51 -16.48 15.59
C GLU A 26 18.21 -16.82 14.27
N GLY A 27 18.29 -15.86 13.33
CA GLY A 27 18.93 -16.01 12.02
C GLY A 27 18.02 -15.59 10.86
N PRO A 28 18.59 -15.41 9.65
CA PRO A 28 17.81 -15.10 8.46
C PRO A 28 16.94 -16.29 8.04
N ARG A 29 15.64 -16.06 7.89
CA ARG A 29 14.67 -17.03 7.35
C ARG A 29 14.16 -16.53 6.01
N VAL A 30 14.06 -17.42 5.02
CA VAL A 30 13.37 -17.10 3.77
C VAL A 30 11.86 -17.27 4.00
N VAL A 31 11.12 -16.19 3.89
CA VAL A 31 9.66 -16.13 3.97
C VAL A 31 9.11 -15.95 2.55
N LYS A 32 8.10 -16.73 2.19
CA LYS A 32 7.39 -16.54 0.93
C LYS A 32 6.30 -15.50 1.14
N THR A 33 6.45 -14.34 0.52
CA THR A 33 5.42 -13.29 0.47
C THR A 33 4.50 -13.60 -0.69
N GLU A 34 3.22 -13.86 -0.42
CA GLU A 34 2.24 -14.11 -1.46
C GLU A 34 1.96 -12.85 -2.29
N ALA A 35 1.48 -13.03 -3.52
CA ALA A 35 1.12 -11.94 -4.41
C ALA A 35 0.01 -11.06 -3.80
N LEU A 36 0.14 -9.74 -3.89
CA LEU A 36 -0.81 -8.82 -3.24
C LEU A 36 -2.24 -8.98 -3.75
N LEU A 37 -2.45 -9.24 -5.04
CA LEU A 37 -3.79 -9.49 -5.58
C LEU A 37 -4.41 -10.80 -5.04
N LEU A 38 -3.58 -11.81 -4.75
CA LEU A 38 -4.07 -13.04 -4.11
C LEU A 38 -4.47 -12.79 -2.66
N LEU A 39 -3.68 -11.98 -1.93
CA LEU A 39 -3.99 -11.60 -0.56
C LEU A 39 -5.28 -10.77 -0.47
N LEU A 40 -5.48 -9.81 -1.38
CA LEU A 40 -6.72 -9.05 -1.51
C LEU A 40 -7.92 -9.97 -1.79
N ALA A 41 -7.80 -10.87 -2.76
CA ALA A 41 -8.85 -11.84 -3.09
C ALA A 41 -9.18 -12.79 -1.91
N ARG A 42 -8.22 -13.07 -1.03
CA ARG A 42 -8.44 -13.88 0.18
C ARG A 42 -9.15 -13.09 1.27
N ALA A 43 -8.85 -11.79 1.43
CA ALA A 43 -9.53 -10.92 2.39
C ALA A 43 -11.06 -10.84 2.15
N LEU A 44 -11.50 -11.13 0.92
CA LEU A 44 -12.91 -11.17 0.54
C LEU A 44 -13.62 -12.48 0.85
N LYS A 45 -12.88 -13.55 1.13
CA LYS A 45 -13.52 -14.82 1.48
C LYS A 45 -13.89 -14.76 2.96
N PRO A 46 -15.17 -14.98 3.32
CA PRO A 46 -15.55 -15.07 4.73
C PRO A 46 -14.75 -16.21 5.36
N SER A 47 -14.01 -15.91 6.42
CA SER A 47 -13.23 -16.89 7.18
C SER A 47 -14.19 -17.84 7.90
N GLY A 48 -14.52 -18.94 7.22
CA GLY A 48 -15.31 -20.05 7.75
C GLY A 48 -14.44 -21.14 8.39
N GLU A 49 -13.33 -20.78 9.06
CA GLU A 49 -12.58 -21.77 9.83
C GLU A 49 -13.24 -21.96 11.20
N PRO A 50 -13.61 -23.20 11.59
CA PRO A 50 -14.12 -23.49 12.91
C PRO A 50 -12.98 -23.37 13.92
N SER A 51 -12.87 -22.23 14.59
CA SER A 51 -12.06 -22.13 15.82
C SER A 51 -12.67 -23.07 16.87
N SER A 52 -12.00 -24.18 17.12
CA SER A 52 -12.28 -25.08 18.23
C SER A 52 -11.95 -24.39 19.55
N GLY A 53 -12.94 -23.74 20.17
CA GLY A 53 -12.87 -23.32 21.56
C GLY A 53 -13.60 -22.00 21.86
N GLY A 54 -14.82 -22.12 22.39
CA GLY A 54 -15.47 -21.04 23.14
C GLY A 54 -16.74 -20.48 22.50
N SER A 55 -17.87 -20.72 23.18
CA SER A 55 -19.24 -20.33 22.84
C SER A 55 -19.41 -18.89 22.33
N SER A 56 -19.67 -18.73 21.03
CA SER A 56 -20.79 -17.94 20.51
C SER A 56 -20.91 -18.19 19.00
N SER A 57 -22.03 -18.80 18.60
CA SER A 57 -22.41 -18.95 17.19
C SER A 57 -22.80 -17.59 16.62
N GLY A 58 -21.82 -16.80 16.20
CA GLY A 58 -22.04 -15.63 15.36
C GLY A 58 -21.94 -16.02 13.87
N PRO A 59 -22.78 -15.47 12.98
CA PRO A 59 -22.64 -15.69 11.54
C PRO A 59 -21.24 -15.23 11.11
N GLY A 60 -20.61 -16.01 10.22
CA GLY A 60 -19.28 -15.69 9.67
C GLY A 60 -19.21 -14.22 9.26
N LEU A 61 -18.10 -13.55 9.60
CA LEU A 61 -17.91 -12.13 9.36
C LEU A 61 -18.34 -11.76 7.93
N PRO A 62 -19.16 -10.71 7.76
CA PRO A 62 -19.53 -10.23 6.43
C PRO A 62 -18.27 -9.86 5.64
N LEU A 63 -18.31 -10.06 4.32
CA LEU A 63 -17.31 -9.58 3.36
C LEU A 63 -16.73 -8.24 3.80
N ASP A 64 -15.41 -8.12 3.83
CA ASP A 64 -14.77 -6.83 4.10
C ASP A 64 -15.11 -5.87 2.96
N ALA A 65 -16.02 -4.93 3.24
CA ALA A 65 -16.52 -3.96 2.26
C ALA A 65 -15.37 -3.10 1.69
N ALA A 66 -14.36 -2.77 2.52
CA ALA A 66 -13.21 -1.99 2.06
C ALA A 66 -12.32 -2.79 1.09
N ALA A 67 -12.18 -4.11 1.32
CA ALA A 67 -11.51 -5.00 0.39
C ALA A 67 -12.27 -5.13 -0.94
N LEU A 68 -13.60 -5.16 -0.90
CA LEU A 68 -14.44 -5.30 -2.09
C LEU A 68 -14.38 -4.05 -2.95
N ASP A 69 -14.54 -2.89 -2.32
CA ASP A 69 -14.42 -1.59 -2.98
C ASP A 69 -13.04 -1.43 -3.64
N LEU A 70 -11.97 -1.85 -2.95
CA LEU A 70 -10.62 -1.80 -3.52
C LEU A 70 -10.46 -2.76 -4.71
N GLN A 71 -10.98 -3.99 -4.63
CA GLN A 71 -10.92 -4.91 -5.77
C GLN A 71 -11.67 -4.34 -6.98
N MET A 72 -12.88 -3.82 -6.78
CA MET A 72 -13.69 -3.24 -7.85
C MET A 72 -12.98 -2.04 -8.50
N LYS A 73 -12.37 -1.17 -7.68
CA LYS A 73 -11.58 -0.03 -8.17
C LYS A 73 -10.41 -0.50 -9.04
N ILE A 74 -9.64 -1.48 -8.59
CA ILE A 74 -8.49 -2.03 -9.33
C ILE A 74 -8.96 -2.65 -10.65
N GLU A 75 -10.04 -3.44 -10.63
CA GLU A 75 -10.60 -4.06 -11.83
C GLU A 75 -11.09 -3.02 -12.83
N GLN A 76 -11.75 -1.96 -12.38
CA GLN A 76 -12.23 -0.87 -13.22
C GLN A 76 -11.06 -0.15 -13.90
N GLU A 77 -10.06 0.28 -13.13
CA GLU A 77 -8.90 0.98 -13.67
C GLU A 77 -8.10 0.06 -14.63
N ALA A 78 -7.95 -1.23 -14.32
CA ALA A 78 -7.34 -2.20 -15.23
C ALA A 78 -8.14 -2.36 -16.54
N ASN A 79 -9.47 -2.34 -16.49
CA ASN A 79 -10.33 -2.40 -17.66
C ASN A 79 -10.15 -1.15 -18.53
N ASP A 80 -10.16 0.04 -17.92
CA ASP A 80 -10.02 1.30 -18.64
C ASP A 80 -8.67 1.35 -19.37
N GLN A 81 -7.59 0.97 -18.69
CA GLN A 81 -6.24 0.90 -19.28
C GLN A 81 -6.12 -0.15 -20.39
N TYR A 82 -6.83 -1.27 -20.26
CA TYR A 82 -6.89 -2.31 -21.28
C TYR A 82 -7.61 -1.82 -22.54
N TRP A 83 -8.79 -1.21 -22.38
CA TRP A 83 -9.61 -0.78 -23.51
C TRP A 83 -9.04 0.40 -24.29
N LEU A 84 -8.27 1.26 -23.64
CA LEU A 84 -7.49 2.30 -24.31
C LEU A 84 -6.50 1.72 -25.33
N ARG A 85 -5.97 0.52 -25.08
CA ARG A 85 -4.94 -0.13 -25.91
C ARG A 85 -5.50 -1.17 -26.88
N TYR A 86 -6.60 -1.82 -26.50
CA TYR A 86 -7.19 -2.93 -27.25
C TYR A 86 -8.69 -2.71 -27.53
N PRO A 87 -9.07 -1.62 -28.22
CA PRO A 87 -10.48 -1.30 -28.46
C PRO A 87 -11.17 -2.45 -29.22
N GLY A 88 -12.34 -2.87 -28.72
CA GLY A 88 -13.16 -3.89 -29.36
C GLY A 88 -12.70 -5.35 -29.19
N LYS A 89 -11.64 -5.61 -28.41
CA LYS A 89 -11.29 -6.99 -28.00
C LYS A 89 -12.22 -7.47 -26.89
N THR A 90 -11.99 -8.68 -26.36
CA THR A 90 -12.61 -9.14 -25.11
C THR A 90 -11.59 -9.00 -23.98
N ALA A 91 -11.99 -8.44 -22.84
CA ALA A 91 -11.11 -8.17 -21.73
C ALA A 91 -10.74 -9.48 -21.02
N PRO A 92 -9.44 -9.80 -20.86
CA PRO A 92 -9.01 -10.98 -20.12
C PRO A 92 -9.18 -10.78 -18.60
N GLY A 93 -8.74 -11.76 -17.81
CA GLY A 93 -8.71 -11.63 -16.34
C GLY A 93 -7.77 -10.51 -15.88
N LEU A 94 -7.96 -10.01 -14.65
CA LEU A 94 -7.19 -8.91 -14.08
C LEU A 94 -5.67 -9.11 -14.19
N ASN A 95 -5.17 -10.28 -13.77
CA ASN A 95 -3.73 -10.56 -13.81
C ASN A 95 -3.15 -10.44 -15.23
N GLU A 96 -3.87 -10.98 -16.22
CA GLU A 96 -3.44 -10.94 -17.61
C GLU A 96 -3.49 -9.52 -18.19
N LYS A 97 -4.46 -8.69 -17.79
CA LYS A 97 -4.47 -7.26 -18.15
C LYS A 97 -3.22 -6.54 -17.65
N VAL A 98 -2.82 -6.80 -16.40
CA VAL A 98 -1.63 -6.18 -15.79
C VAL A 98 -0.36 -6.63 -16.52
N VAL A 99 -0.22 -7.92 -16.82
CA VAL A 99 0.91 -8.45 -17.62
C VAL A 99 0.96 -7.78 -18.99
N GLN A 100 -0.14 -7.80 -19.74
CA GLN A 100 -0.20 -7.22 -21.08
C GLN A 100 0.06 -5.71 -21.08
N TRP A 101 -0.40 -5.00 -20.05
CA TRP A 101 -0.12 -3.57 -19.90
C TRP A 101 1.38 -3.32 -19.72
N VAL A 102 2.03 -4.01 -18.78
CA VAL A 102 3.46 -3.83 -18.53
C VAL A 102 4.32 -4.25 -19.71
N ASP A 103 3.99 -5.38 -20.35
CA ASP A 103 4.71 -5.88 -21.52
C ASP A 103 4.59 -4.91 -22.71
N SER A 104 3.45 -4.22 -22.85
CA SER A 104 3.24 -3.23 -23.92
C SER A 104 4.14 -2.00 -23.82
N LEU A 105 4.74 -1.73 -22.66
CA LEU A 105 5.62 -0.57 -22.45
C LEU A 105 7.00 -0.72 -23.11
N SER A 106 7.36 -1.94 -23.51
CA SER A 106 8.67 -2.24 -24.12
C SER A 106 8.49 -2.60 -25.59
N ILE A 107 8.70 -1.62 -26.48
CA ILE A 107 8.69 -1.86 -27.93
C ILE A 107 10.13 -2.16 -28.37
N GLN A 108 10.39 -3.40 -28.78
CA GLN A 108 11.64 -3.76 -29.47
C GLN A 108 11.52 -3.37 -30.94
N HIS A 109 12.41 -2.49 -31.42
CA HIS A 109 12.56 -2.22 -32.84
C HIS A 109 13.44 -3.29 -33.49
N GLU A 110 13.21 -3.57 -34.79
CA GLU A 110 14.04 -4.49 -35.59
C GLU A 110 15.53 -4.10 -35.61
N SER A 111 15.86 -2.84 -35.33
CA SER A 111 17.22 -2.31 -35.20
C SER A 111 17.91 -2.66 -33.87
N GLY A 112 17.24 -3.36 -32.95
CA GLY A 112 17.74 -3.66 -31.60
C GLY A 112 17.63 -2.50 -30.61
N SER A 113 17.08 -1.35 -31.01
CA SER A 113 16.80 -0.25 -30.09
C SER A 113 15.45 -0.45 -29.40
N VAL A 114 15.41 -0.39 -28.07
CA VAL A 114 14.17 -0.34 -27.30
C VAL A 114 13.76 1.11 -27.12
N SER A 115 12.62 1.52 -27.68
CA SER A 115 12.01 2.81 -27.37
C SER A 115 10.91 2.60 -26.34
N VAL A 116 10.90 3.44 -25.30
CA VAL A 116 9.86 3.42 -24.26
C VAL A 116 9.14 4.75 -24.31
N ASP A 117 7.82 4.70 -24.36
CA ASP A 117 6.97 5.86 -24.13
C ASP A 117 7.06 6.24 -22.64
N GLU A 118 7.74 7.35 -22.34
CA GLU A 118 7.94 7.80 -20.97
C GLU A 118 6.63 8.21 -20.28
N GLU A 119 5.66 8.75 -21.01
CA GLU A 119 4.36 9.12 -20.44
C GLU A 119 3.57 7.88 -20.05
N ALA A 120 3.49 6.90 -20.95
CA ALA A 120 2.85 5.61 -20.67
C ALA A 120 3.54 4.87 -19.51
N LEU A 121 4.88 4.93 -19.44
CA LEU A 121 5.66 4.33 -18.36
C LEU A 121 5.35 5.01 -17.02
N ASN A 122 5.27 6.34 -16.99
CA ASN A 122 5.00 7.10 -15.78
C ASN A 122 3.59 6.84 -15.26
N GLU A 123 2.62 6.77 -16.16
CA GLU A 123 1.25 6.46 -15.80
C GLU A 123 1.12 5.03 -15.25
N CYS A 124 1.73 4.04 -15.92
CA CYS A 124 1.74 2.67 -15.42
C CYS A 124 2.41 2.58 -14.04
N HIS A 125 3.56 3.22 -13.84
CA HIS A 125 4.21 3.28 -12.55
C HIS A 125 3.30 3.91 -11.47
N ARG A 126 2.67 5.05 -11.77
CA ARG A 126 1.78 5.76 -10.85
C ARG A 126 0.62 4.88 -10.40
N VAL A 127 -0.04 4.22 -11.35
CA VAL A 127 -1.22 3.38 -11.07
C VAL A 127 -0.82 2.13 -10.29
N LEU A 128 0.18 1.37 -10.73
CA LEU A 128 0.61 0.16 -10.04
C LEU A 128 1.14 0.46 -8.62
N ALA A 129 1.89 1.55 -8.45
CA ALA A 129 2.36 1.97 -7.13
C ALA A 129 1.18 2.33 -6.20
N SER A 130 0.15 3.01 -6.73
CA SER A 130 -1.07 3.31 -5.97
C SER A 130 -1.77 2.03 -5.52
N TRP A 131 -1.93 1.05 -6.41
CA TRP A 131 -2.57 -0.23 -6.05
C TRP A 131 -1.78 -0.98 -4.99
N VAL A 132 -0.46 -1.10 -5.14
CA VAL A 132 0.41 -1.73 -4.12
C VAL A 132 0.22 -1.04 -2.78
N GLN A 133 0.32 0.29 -2.75
CA GLN A 133 0.19 1.07 -1.51
C GLN A 133 -1.20 0.90 -0.86
N GLU A 134 -2.27 0.89 -1.65
CA GLU A 134 -3.64 0.75 -1.15
C GLU A 134 -3.89 -0.66 -0.60
N ILE A 135 -3.43 -1.71 -1.30
CA ILE A 135 -3.54 -3.09 -0.84
C ILE A 135 -2.72 -3.29 0.43
N GLU A 136 -1.48 -2.83 0.47
CA GLU A 136 -0.64 -2.91 1.68
C GLU A 136 -1.25 -2.16 2.86
N SER A 137 -1.86 -0.99 2.62
CA SER A 137 -2.50 -0.21 3.68
C SER A 137 -3.77 -0.89 4.21
N LEU A 138 -4.47 -1.65 3.37
CA LEU A 138 -5.62 -2.46 3.78
C LEU A 138 -5.16 -3.68 4.60
N LEU A 139 -4.17 -4.41 4.11
CA LEU A 139 -3.68 -5.65 4.74
C LEU A 139 -2.85 -5.39 6.00
N ASN A 140 -2.16 -4.25 6.07
CA ASN A 140 -1.29 -3.85 7.17
C ASN A 140 -1.47 -2.35 7.45
N PRO A 141 -2.61 -1.96 8.07
CA PRO A 141 -2.91 -0.56 8.33
C PRO A 141 -1.84 0.06 9.24
N PRO A 142 -1.41 1.30 8.94
CA PRO A 142 -0.41 1.96 9.76
C PRO A 142 -0.96 2.17 11.18
N ILE A 143 -0.15 1.83 12.18
CA ILE A 143 -0.46 2.14 13.57
C ILE A 143 -0.23 3.63 13.75
N ILE A 144 -1.31 4.38 14.02
CA ILE A 144 -1.25 5.81 14.25
C ILE A 144 -1.13 6.08 15.75
N VAL A 145 -0.01 6.66 16.18
CA VAL A 145 0.23 7.07 17.56
C VAL A 145 0.20 8.59 17.65
N ALA A 146 -0.75 9.12 18.41
CA ALA A 146 -0.85 10.56 18.66
C ALA A 146 0.25 11.02 19.63
N LEU A 147 1.05 12.00 19.23
CA LEU A 147 2.08 12.60 20.08
C LEU A 147 1.47 13.75 20.90
N ARG A 148 1.86 13.85 22.18
CA ARG A 148 1.30 14.82 23.13
C ARG A 148 1.86 16.24 23.00
N ARG A 149 2.96 16.42 22.25
CA ARG A 149 3.68 17.69 22.15
C ARG A 149 3.18 18.51 20.95
N PRO A 150 3.24 19.84 21.02
CA PRO A 150 2.92 20.69 19.89
C PRO A 150 3.92 20.49 18.75
N CYS A 151 3.48 20.76 17.53
CA CYS A 151 4.33 20.74 16.36
C CYS A 151 5.52 21.71 16.53
N PRO A 152 6.78 21.28 16.33
CA PRO A 152 7.92 22.19 16.44
C PRO A 152 7.94 23.26 15.33
N ALA A 153 7.32 23.00 14.18
CA ALA A 153 7.25 23.94 13.07
C ALA A 153 6.15 25.01 13.24
N CYS A 154 4.92 24.60 13.57
CA CYS A 154 3.77 25.52 13.63
C CYS A 154 3.19 25.73 15.03
N ARG A 155 3.75 25.08 16.06
CA ARG A 155 3.33 25.14 17.47
C ARG A 155 1.89 24.69 17.76
N SER A 156 1.18 24.19 16.77
CA SER A 156 -0.17 23.67 16.95
C SER A 156 -0.11 22.35 17.73
N ASN A 157 -0.99 22.22 18.73
CA ASN A 157 -1.11 21.01 19.54
C ASN A 157 -2.26 20.11 19.08
N GLU A 158 -3.28 20.71 18.47
CA GLU A 158 -4.52 20.05 18.11
C GLU A 158 -4.96 20.44 16.71
N VAL A 159 -5.64 19.51 16.05
CA VAL A 159 -6.31 19.70 14.77
C VAL A 159 -7.79 19.37 14.96
N ARG A 160 -8.66 20.20 14.41
CA ARG A 160 -10.11 19.97 14.42
C ARG A 160 -10.48 19.36 13.09
N GLU A 161 -10.94 18.12 13.12
CA GLU A 161 -11.33 17.36 11.94
C GLU A 161 -12.82 17.03 12.05
N GLU A 162 -13.50 16.93 10.91
CA GLU A 162 -14.88 16.47 10.86
C GLU A 162 -14.87 15.02 10.37
N LEU A 163 -15.31 14.10 11.22
CA LEU A 163 -15.26 12.67 10.98
C LEU A 163 -16.67 12.12 11.15
N ASN A 164 -17.26 11.61 10.06
CA ASN A 164 -18.64 11.13 10.02
C ASN A 164 -19.69 12.16 10.49
N GLY A 165 -19.47 13.44 10.20
CA GLY A 165 -20.37 14.54 10.60
C GLY A 165 -20.20 14.99 12.06
N GLU A 166 -19.26 14.41 12.80
CA GLU A 166 -18.89 14.85 14.14
C GLU A 166 -17.58 15.64 14.12
N ARG A 167 -17.53 16.73 14.88
CA ARG A 167 -16.29 17.50 15.08
C ARG A 167 -15.42 16.83 16.12
N VAL A 168 -14.30 16.26 15.69
CA VAL A 168 -13.33 15.58 16.53
C VAL A 168 -12.09 16.46 16.71
N VAL A 169 -11.58 16.53 17.94
CA VAL A 169 -10.30 17.19 18.25
C VAL A 169 -9.23 16.13 18.36
N ASN A 170 -8.31 16.10 17.39
CA ASN A 170 -7.18 15.20 17.35
C ASN A 170 -5.87 15.93 17.65
N ARG A 171 -4.81 15.19 17.98
CA ARG A 171 -3.47 15.78 18.14
C ARG A 171 -2.92 16.22 16.79
N ALA A 172 -2.27 17.38 16.79
CA ALA A 172 -1.68 17.94 15.58
C ALA A 172 -0.48 17.13 15.08
N VAL A 173 0.22 16.38 15.94
CA VAL A 173 1.39 15.57 15.56
C VAL A 173 1.08 14.10 15.78
N VAL A 174 1.31 13.27 14.76
CA VAL A 174 1.08 11.83 14.80
C VAL A 174 2.28 11.08 14.24
N ALA A 175 2.62 9.95 14.85
CA ALA A 175 3.55 8.98 14.30
C ALA A 175 2.77 7.89 13.56
N GLN A 176 3.09 7.68 12.30
CA GLN A 176 2.62 6.56 11.50
C GLN A 176 3.70 5.48 11.54
N ILE A 177 3.36 4.35 12.14
CA ILE A 177 4.27 3.21 12.28
C ILE A 177 3.78 2.12 11.34
N ARG A 178 4.59 1.75 10.35
CA ARG A 178 4.35 0.59 9.49
C ARG A 178 5.33 -0.50 9.86
N ARG A 179 4.81 -1.64 10.27
CA ARG A 179 5.61 -2.84 10.55
C ARG A 179 5.78 -3.61 9.25
N GLY A 180 6.92 -3.45 8.58
CA GLY A 180 7.32 -4.35 7.51
C GLY A 180 7.96 -5.62 8.08
N ASN A 181 8.13 -6.64 7.22
CA ASN A 181 8.82 -7.89 7.58
C ASN A 181 10.30 -7.66 7.93
N GLN A 182 10.95 -6.68 7.29
CA GLN A 182 12.40 -6.41 7.45
C GLN A 182 12.72 -5.14 8.24
N GLU A 183 11.85 -4.13 8.20
CA GLU A 183 12.10 -2.83 8.83
C GLU A 183 10.79 -2.19 9.32
N THR A 184 10.83 -1.64 10.53
CA THR A 184 9.74 -0.79 11.02
C THR A 184 10.01 0.62 10.53
N SER A 185 9.18 1.11 9.61
CA SER A 185 9.25 2.51 9.18
C SER A 185 8.38 3.37 10.09
N VAL A 186 8.97 4.47 10.55
CA VAL A 186 8.28 5.47 11.37
C VAL A 186 8.33 6.80 10.63
N LEU A 187 7.15 7.35 10.36
CA LEU A 187 6.96 8.68 9.82
C LEU A 187 6.21 9.51 10.85
N VAL A 188 6.83 10.58 11.35
CA VAL A 188 6.08 11.56 12.16
C VAL A 188 5.64 12.70 11.25
N LEU A 189 4.38 13.10 11.35
CA LEU A 189 3.85 14.21 10.58
C LEU A 189 2.96 15.12 11.41
N CYS A 190 2.93 16.40 11.03
CA CYS A 190 1.98 17.37 11.56
C CYS A 190 0.77 17.51 10.62
N ARG A 191 -0.43 17.25 11.13
CA ARG A 191 -1.69 17.38 10.39
C ARG A 191 -2.11 18.82 10.11
N VAL A 192 -1.53 19.79 10.82
CA VAL A 192 -1.86 21.21 10.65
C VAL A 192 -1.00 21.89 9.59
N CYS A 193 0.32 21.69 9.64
CA CYS A 193 1.25 22.35 8.69
C CYS A 193 1.89 21.41 7.68
N GLY A 194 1.64 20.09 7.75
CA GLY A 194 2.21 19.11 6.83
C GLY A 194 3.69 18.78 7.04
N ALA A 195 4.33 19.31 8.09
CA ALA A 195 5.73 19.01 8.37
C ALA A 195 5.93 17.50 8.64
N GLU A 196 6.98 16.91 8.07
CA GLU A 196 7.34 15.49 8.18
C GLU A 196 8.73 15.31 8.81
N TRP A 197 8.89 14.27 9.62
CA TRP A 197 10.17 13.84 10.21
C TRP A 197 10.36 12.33 10.01
N LYS A 198 11.55 11.93 9.54
CA LYS A 198 11.90 10.54 9.20
C LYS A 198 13.27 10.18 9.80
N GLY A 199 13.47 8.91 10.15
CA GLY A 199 14.77 8.41 10.62
C GLY A 199 15.36 9.20 11.79
N ASN A 200 16.60 9.66 11.65
CA ASN A 200 17.33 10.38 12.71
C ASN A 200 16.67 11.72 13.11
N ASP A 201 15.85 12.32 12.24
CA ASP A 201 15.15 13.57 12.56
C ASP A 201 14.07 13.37 13.63
N ILE A 202 13.66 12.12 13.87
CA ILE A 202 12.71 11.77 14.93
C ILE A 202 13.33 11.99 16.32
N HIS A 203 14.66 11.93 16.47
CA HIS A 203 15.32 12.22 17.75
C HIS A 203 15.08 13.66 18.23
N ILE A 204 14.79 14.60 17.32
CA ILE A 204 14.41 15.98 17.66
C ILE A 204 13.09 15.99 18.45
N LEU A 205 12.20 15.04 18.17
CA LEU A 205 10.95 14.84 18.90
C LEU A 205 11.19 14.10 20.22
N GLU A 206 12.12 13.13 20.26
CA GLU A 206 12.50 12.42 21.50
C GLU A 206 13.18 13.33 22.53
N GLN A 207 14.05 14.25 22.11
CA GLN A 207 14.69 15.21 23.02
C GLN A 207 13.68 16.15 23.69
N LEU A 208 12.50 16.33 23.09
CA LEU A 208 11.35 17.06 23.67
C LEU A 208 10.45 16.17 24.55
N THR A 209 10.71 14.86 24.63
CA THR A 209 9.93 13.89 25.44
C THR A 209 10.54 13.53 26.79
N ARG A 210 11.77 13.95 27.10
CA ARG A 210 12.28 13.83 28.47
C ARG A 210 11.52 14.79 29.40
N PRO A 211 10.94 14.34 30.52
CA PRO A 211 10.54 15.25 31.57
C PRO A 211 11.79 15.99 32.07
N ALA A 212 11.65 17.28 32.31
CA ALA A 212 12.66 18.06 33.04
C ALA A 212 12.77 17.54 34.47
#